data_AF-U6JU22-F1
#
_entry.id   AF-U6JU22-F1
#
_cell.length_a   1.000
_cell.length_b   1.000
_cell.length_c   1.000
_cell.angle_alpha   90.00
_cell.angle_beta   90.00
_cell.angle_gamma   90.00
#
_symmetry.space_group_name_H-M   'P 1'
#
loop_
_entity.id
_entity.type
_entity.pdbx_description
1 polymer ?
#
loop_
_entity_poly.entity_id
_entity_poly.type
_entity_poly.pdbx_seq_one_letter_code
_entity_poly.pdbx_strand_id
1 'polypeptide(L)'
;MAKQLGNPAEANGELGSNSHPAGSAELLHGGAGVTTEEESNLTREGQAADEDGVIPLEGKSFDWGSRRATLFSKSILKLLLLLAGLGVLMSSRYIGRTLVKTRFAFSPKSKREEVLVSAPVMPSVTMDDLVECEEQLISSFSGFVNTWRTASPIVQSAFKKYFVPSREDDPLPPPDPPALYDKHINAMLGVPRPNAEDVKAVQEHKLNLLLLNGVCGAASITIRKLMELEELHAETGVPVPMLGLGKPIDQEQLKGLMMQEKEGVTTAELLRNLGIVVKAEGETMRARWFTISK
;
A
#
# COMPACT_ATOMS: atom_id res chain seq x y z
N MET A 1 -2.32 63.08 -40.45
CA MET A 1 -3.13 63.13 -39.22
C MET A 1 -2.49 62.20 -38.20
N ALA A 2 -1.67 62.76 -37.31
CA ALA A 2 -0.85 62.03 -36.36
C ALA A 2 -1.58 61.93 -35.02
N LYS A 3 -1.69 60.71 -34.46
CA LYS A 3 -2.30 60.46 -33.16
C LYS A 3 -1.20 60.45 -32.11
N GLN A 4 -1.34 61.35 -31.13
CA GLN A 4 -0.42 61.61 -30.04
C GLN A 4 -0.28 60.41 -29.09
N LEU A 5 0.98 60.17 -28.71
CA LEU A 5 1.43 59.40 -27.55
C LEU A 5 1.07 60.17 -26.27
N GLY A 6 0.51 59.45 -25.29
CA GLY A 6 0.28 59.95 -23.93
C GLY A 6 0.71 58.91 -22.89
N ASN A 7 1.84 59.19 -22.26
CA ASN A 7 2.33 58.74 -20.94
C ASN A 7 3.02 59.99 -20.35
N PRO A 8 3.24 60.19 -19.03
CA PRO A 8 3.04 59.30 -17.86
C PRO A 8 2.42 60.01 -16.62
N ALA A 9 2.05 59.24 -15.58
CA ALA A 9 1.93 59.71 -14.19
C ALA A 9 2.10 58.48 -13.28
N GLU A 10 3.25 58.25 -12.65
CA GLU A 10 3.68 58.83 -11.36
C GLU A 10 2.62 58.73 -10.25
N ALA A 11 2.73 57.67 -9.44
CA ALA A 11 2.31 57.68 -8.05
C ALA A 11 3.24 56.77 -7.24
N ASN A 12 4.14 57.42 -6.51
CA ASN A 12 4.99 56.83 -5.48
C ASN A 12 4.12 56.34 -4.32
N GLY A 13 4.34 55.10 -3.87
CA GLY A 13 3.74 54.52 -2.67
C GLY A 13 4.83 53.92 -1.79
N GLU A 14 4.99 54.52 -0.62
CA GLU A 14 6.06 54.36 0.37
C GLU A 14 6.36 52.94 0.87
N LEU A 15 7.63 52.78 1.22
CA LEU A 15 8.24 51.73 2.03
C LEU A 15 7.73 51.78 3.48
N GLY A 16 6.93 50.79 3.89
CA GLY A 16 6.65 50.52 5.29
C GLY A 16 7.65 49.53 5.88
N SER A 17 8.73 50.05 6.48
CA SER A 17 9.65 49.29 7.33
C SER A 17 9.01 49.03 8.70
N ASN A 18 8.64 47.78 9.00
CA ASN A 18 8.30 47.36 10.36
C ASN A 18 9.48 46.61 10.99
N SER A 19 10.33 47.38 11.66
CA SER A 19 11.27 46.92 12.67
C SER A 19 10.61 47.02 14.06
N HIS A 20 10.56 45.94 14.82
CA HIS A 20 10.34 45.98 16.27
C HIS A 20 10.78 44.65 16.94
N PRO A 21 11.11 44.66 18.24
CA PRO A 21 12.50 44.72 18.69
C PRO A 21 12.91 43.54 19.58
N ALA A 22 14.23 43.40 19.73
CA ALA A 22 14.85 42.63 20.79
C ALA A 22 14.45 43.18 22.17
N GLY A 23 13.88 42.31 23.01
CA GLY A 23 13.62 42.57 24.42
C GLY A 23 14.32 41.53 25.28
N SER A 24 15.48 41.90 25.82
CA SER A 24 16.11 41.28 26.98
C SER A 24 15.75 42.09 28.22
N ALA A 25 15.23 41.44 29.26
CA ALA A 25 15.28 41.84 30.68
C ALA A 25 14.72 40.65 31.51
N GLU A 26 15.55 40.03 32.35
CA GLU A 26 15.52 40.13 33.82
C GLU A 26 14.24 39.55 34.47
N LEU A 27 14.23 38.41 35.15
CA LEU A 27 14.91 38.03 36.40
C LEU A 27 14.37 38.76 37.64
N LEU A 28 13.26 38.28 38.21
CA LEU A 28 12.87 38.35 39.64
C LEU A 28 11.95 37.12 39.92
N HIS A 29 12.32 36.11 40.71
CA HIS A 29 12.46 36.00 42.17
C HIS A 29 11.16 36.22 42.97
N GLY A 30 10.72 35.15 43.66
CA GLY A 30 9.71 35.10 44.75
C GLY A 30 8.32 34.64 44.29
N GLY A 31 7.66 33.61 44.83
CA GLY A 31 7.80 32.90 46.10
C GLY A 31 6.41 32.81 46.78
N ALA A 32 6.08 31.62 47.33
CA ALA A 32 4.83 31.23 48.02
C ALA A 32 3.62 30.93 47.10
N GLY A 33 2.93 29.79 47.14
CA GLY A 33 2.94 28.67 48.07
C GLY A 33 1.49 28.15 48.14
N VAL A 34 1.20 26.97 47.60
CA VAL A 34 0.03 26.16 47.97
C VAL A 34 0.41 24.69 47.80
N THR A 35 0.54 24.04 48.94
CA THR A 35 0.62 22.61 49.15
C THR A 35 -0.78 22.00 49.06
N THR A 36 -0.97 20.99 48.22
CA THR A 36 -1.99 19.96 48.46
C THR A 36 -1.41 18.61 48.05
N GLU A 37 -0.94 17.91 49.07
CA GLU A 37 -0.67 16.48 49.05
C GLU A 37 -2.02 15.76 48.98
N GLU A 38 -2.16 14.78 48.07
CA GLU A 38 -3.09 13.69 48.27
C GLU A 38 -2.42 12.40 47.79
N GLU A 39 -1.71 11.79 48.73
CA GLU A 39 -1.24 10.41 48.69
C GLU A 39 -2.44 9.46 48.64
N SER A 40 -2.49 8.59 47.63
CA SER A 40 -3.22 7.33 47.74
C SER A 40 -2.24 6.17 47.63
N ASN A 41 -1.71 5.83 48.80
CA ASN A 41 -1.15 4.53 49.14
C ASN A 41 -2.20 3.43 48.87
N LEU A 42 -1.90 2.50 47.97
CA LEU A 42 -2.50 1.17 48.02
C LEU A 42 -1.40 0.11 48.10
N THR A 43 -1.04 -0.16 49.36
CA THR A 43 -0.28 -1.32 49.82
C THR A 43 -0.99 -2.59 49.37
N ARG A 44 -0.36 -3.41 48.52
CA ARG A 44 -0.76 -4.80 48.30
C ARG A 44 0.42 -5.70 48.66
N GLU A 45 0.44 -6.09 49.92
CA GLU A 45 1.39 -7.04 50.48
C GLU A 45 0.64 -8.32 50.88
N GLY A 46 1.24 -9.47 50.56
CA GLY A 46 0.94 -10.77 51.16
C GLY A 46 -0.05 -11.65 50.40
N GLN A 47 0.46 -12.64 49.65
CA GLN A 47 0.24 -14.05 50.01
C GLN A 47 1.27 -14.95 49.30
N ALA A 48 2.10 -15.59 50.10
CA ALA A 48 2.97 -16.69 49.71
C ALA A 48 2.26 -18.04 49.96
N ALA A 49 2.86 -19.10 49.39
CA ALA A 49 2.55 -20.53 49.47
C ALA A 49 1.34 -21.00 48.64
N ASP A 50 1.61 -21.74 47.56
CA ASP A 50 1.87 -23.17 47.72
C ASP A 50 2.63 -23.74 46.51
N GLU A 51 3.50 -24.70 46.81
CA GLU A 51 4.14 -25.57 45.85
C GLU A 51 3.10 -26.50 45.22
N ASP A 52 3.17 -26.73 43.91
CA ASP A 52 2.98 -28.08 43.38
C ASP A 52 3.48 -28.14 41.94
N GLY A 53 4.37 -29.09 41.69
CA GLY A 53 5.14 -29.22 40.47
C GLY A 53 4.33 -29.71 39.28
N VAL A 54 4.71 -29.26 38.08
CA VAL A 54 4.42 -29.96 36.83
C VAL A 54 5.61 -29.84 35.87
N ILE A 55 6.43 -30.88 35.87
CA ILE A 55 7.12 -31.58 34.77
C ILE A 55 7.79 -30.74 33.64
N PRO A 56 9.11 -30.86 33.45
CA PRO A 56 9.78 -30.46 32.22
C PRO A 56 9.46 -31.46 31.10
N LEU A 57 8.79 -31.02 30.03
CA LEU A 57 8.69 -31.79 28.79
C LEU A 57 10.00 -31.63 28.00
N GLU A 58 10.98 -32.46 28.34
CA GLU A 58 12.09 -32.84 27.48
C GLU A 58 11.56 -33.48 26.19
N GLY A 59 11.39 -32.64 25.16
CA GLY A 59 11.06 -33.05 23.81
C GLY A 59 12.31 -33.44 23.05
N LYS A 60 12.59 -34.75 23.04
CA LYS A 60 13.53 -35.49 22.18
C LYS A 60 13.95 -34.78 20.89
N SER A 61 15.24 -34.46 20.80
CA SER A 61 15.94 -34.23 19.55
C SER A 61 15.82 -35.46 18.65
N PHE A 62 15.10 -35.33 17.54
CA PHE A 62 15.01 -36.36 16.51
C PHE A 62 16.21 -36.22 15.58
N ASP A 63 17.34 -36.80 16.00
CA ASP A 63 18.52 -36.96 15.16
C ASP A 63 18.28 -38.14 14.21
N TRP A 64 17.83 -37.84 12.99
CA TRP A 64 17.78 -38.81 11.90
C TRP A 64 18.81 -38.43 10.84
N GLY A 65 20.02 -38.94 11.06
CA GLY A 65 21.06 -38.98 10.06
C GLY A 65 20.55 -39.66 8.78
N SER A 66 20.69 -39.00 7.65
CA SER A 66 20.60 -39.66 6.35
C SER A 66 21.53 -39.00 5.33
N ARG A 67 22.77 -39.50 5.31
CA ARG A 67 23.85 -39.14 4.38
C ARG A 67 23.64 -39.70 2.95
N ARG A 68 22.42 -39.72 2.40
CA ARG A 68 22.16 -40.29 1.06
C ARG A 68 21.17 -39.51 0.17
N ALA A 69 21.04 -38.19 0.33
CA ALA A 69 20.07 -37.39 -0.44
C ALA A 69 20.65 -36.35 -1.41
N THR A 70 21.95 -36.37 -1.73
CA THR A 70 22.58 -35.29 -2.52
C THR A 70 22.55 -35.47 -4.04
N LEU A 71 22.03 -36.60 -4.57
CA LEU A 71 22.01 -36.83 -6.03
C LEU A 71 20.64 -36.71 -6.69
N PHE A 72 19.52 -36.71 -5.94
CA PHE A 72 18.18 -36.60 -6.53
C PHE A 72 17.59 -35.17 -6.53
N SER A 73 18.12 -34.24 -5.73
CA SER A 73 17.54 -32.89 -5.60
C SER A 73 17.69 -32.02 -6.85
N LYS A 74 18.78 -32.19 -7.62
CA LYS A 74 19.05 -31.36 -8.81
C LYS A 74 18.12 -31.68 -10.00
N SER A 75 17.64 -32.92 -10.10
CA SER A 75 16.74 -33.32 -11.19
C SER A 75 15.30 -32.86 -10.95
N ILE A 76 14.85 -32.92 -9.69
CA ILE A 76 13.50 -32.50 -9.29
C ILE A 76 13.32 -30.99 -9.48
N LEU A 77 14.34 -30.18 -9.17
CA LEU A 77 14.28 -28.72 -9.36
C LEU A 77 14.14 -28.32 -10.84
N LYS A 78 14.81 -29.04 -11.75
CA LYS A 78 14.69 -28.80 -13.21
C LYS A 78 13.31 -29.15 -13.74
N LEU A 79 12.73 -30.26 -13.25
CA LEU A 79 11.38 -30.68 -13.66
C LEU A 79 10.30 -29.69 -13.17
N LEU A 80 10.44 -29.16 -11.95
CA LEU A 80 9.54 -28.13 -11.41
C LEU A 80 9.61 -26.81 -12.19
N LEU A 81 10.82 -26.39 -12.60
CA LEU A 81 11.00 -25.20 -13.45
C LEU A 81 10.36 -25.37 -14.84
N LEU A 82 10.45 -26.57 -15.42
CA LEU A 82 9.85 -26.88 -16.72
C LEU A 82 8.31 -26.90 -16.64
N LEU A 83 7.76 -27.46 -15.55
CA LEU A 83 6.31 -27.47 -15.31
C LEU A 83 5.75 -26.07 -15.00
N ALA A 84 6.47 -25.24 -14.24
CA ALA A 84 6.09 -23.85 -14.02
C ALA A 84 6.09 -23.03 -15.33
N GLY A 85 7.09 -23.24 -16.20
CA GLY A 85 7.13 -22.62 -17.52
C GLY A 85 5.96 -23.01 -18.43
N LEU A 86 5.55 -24.28 -18.40
CA LEU A 86 4.37 -24.77 -19.15
C LEU A 86 3.05 -24.23 -18.58
N GLY A 87 2.93 -24.08 -17.26
CA GLY A 87 1.77 -23.48 -16.60
C GLY A 87 1.56 -22.02 -16.99
N VAL A 88 2.64 -21.23 -17.06
CA VAL A 88 2.59 -19.82 -17.52
C VAL A 88 2.19 -19.75 -19.00
N LEU A 89 2.69 -20.67 -19.85
CA LEU A 89 2.36 -20.72 -21.27
C LEU A 89 0.87 -21.05 -21.53
N MET A 90 0.28 -21.91 -20.69
CA MET A 90 -1.15 -22.27 -20.80
C MET A 90 -2.07 -21.21 -20.16
N SER A 91 -1.66 -20.57 -19.05
CA SER A 91 -2.44 -19.50 -18.40
C SER A 91 -2.48 -18.21 -19.24
N SER A 92 -1.41 -17.93 -19.99
CA SER A 92 -1.36 -16.81 -20.96
C SER A 92 -2.44 -16.89 -22.04
N ARG A 93 -2.91 -18.10 -22.40
CA ARG A 93 -4.00 -18.28 -23.39
C ARG A 93 -5.41 -18.13 -22.81
N TYR A 94 -5.58 -18.26 -21.49
CA TYR A 94 -6.90 -18.12 -20.85
C TYR A 94 -7.24 -16.67 -20.49
N ILE A 95 -6.23 -15.85 -20.14
CA ILE A 95 -6.42 -14.42 -19.85
C ILE A 95 -6.75 -13.61 -21.12
N GLY A 96 -6.40 -14.14 -22.30
CA GLY A 96 -6.67 -13.51 -23.59
C GLY A 96 -8.14 -13.49 -24.05
N ARG A 97 -9.10 -14.03 -23.28
CA ARG A 97 -10.54 -14.03 -23.67
C ARG A 97 -11.45 -13.15 -22.83
N THR A 98 -11.09 -12.77 -21.60
CA THR A 98 -11.93 -11.89 -20.76
C THR A 98 -11.52 -10.42 -20.81
N LEU A 99 -10.38 -10.09 -21.42
CA LEU A 99 -9.91 -8.71 -21.65
C LEU A 99 -10.02 -8.26 -23.12
N VAL A 100 -10.94 -8.83 -23.91
CA VAL A 100 -11.19 -8.44 -25.31
C VAL A 100 -12.45 -7.58 -25.45
N LYS A 101 -12.61 -6.58 -24.58
CA LYS A 101 -13.49 -5.43 -24.87
C LYS A 101 -12.84 -4.05 -24.72
N THR A 102 -11.58 -3.99 -24.29
CA THR A 102 -10.73 -2.82 -24.42
C THR A 102 -9.61 -3.16 -25.41
N ARG A 103 -9.76 -2.67 -26.64
CA ARG A 103 -8.85 -2.91 -27.78
C ARG A 103 -7.42 -2.46 -27.46
N PHE A 104 -6.53 -3.39 -27.19
CA PHE A 104 -5.13 -3.31 -27.58
C PHE A 104 -4.73 -4.66 -28.19
N ALA A 105 -4.84 -4.74 -29.51
CA ALA A 105 -4.50 -5.92 -30.29
C ALA A 105 -2.98 -5.96 -30.51
N PHE A 106 -2.22 -6.56 -29.57
CA PHE A 106 -0.88 -7.04 -29.87
C PHE A 106 -0.98 -8.47 -30.40
N SER A 107 -1.00 -8.59 -31.73
CA SER A 107 -0.91 -9.87 -32.45
C SER A 107 0.57 -10.21 -32.67
N PRO A 108 1.14 -11.25 -32.03
CA PRO A 108 2.53 -11.61 -32.25
C PRO A 108 2.56 -12.70 -33.33
N LYS A 109 2.69 -12.29 -34.59
CA LYS A 109 3.22 -13.04 -35.75
C LYS A 109 2.98 -12.23 -37.03
N SER A 110 3.65 -11.10 -37.15
CA SER A 110 3.85 -10.46 -38.46
C SER A 110 5.33 -10.44 -38.76
N LYS A 111 5.67 -10.78 -40.01
CA LYS A 111 7.02 -10.63 -40.54
C LYS A 111 7.48 -9.20 -40.30
N ARG A 112 8.76 -9.06 -39.95
CA ARG A 112 9.47 -7.83 -39.60
C ARG A 112 9.50 -6.90 -40.82
N GLU A 113 8.38 -6.24 -41.08
CA GLU A 113 8.30 -5.05 -41.91
C GLU A 113 8.73 -3.90 -41.00
N GLU A 114 9.83 -3.24 -41.34
CA GLU A 114 10.32 -2.03 -40.65
C GLU A 114 9.31 -0.91 -40.90
N VAL A 115 8.15 -0.99 -40.23
CA VAL A 115 7.28 0.14 -40.05
C VAL A 115 8.08 1.11 -39.19
N LEU A 116 8.59 2.16 -39.82
CA LEU A 116 9.09 3.35 -39.15
C LEU A 116 7.96 3.85 -38.24
N VAL A 117 7.94 3.35 -37.00
CA VAL A 117 7.01 3.80 -35.96
C VAL A 117 7.38 5.24 -35.72
N SER A 118 6.66 6.15 -36.39
CA SER A 118 6.73 7.57 -36.14
C SER A 118 6.65 7.76 -34.63
N ALA A 119 7.68 8.40 -34.06
CA ALA A 119 7.74 8.62 -32.62
C ALA A 119 6.40 9.22 -32.17
N PRO A 120 5.78 8.67 -31.10
CA PRO A 120 4.52 9.21 -30.59
C PRO A 120 4.72 10.69 -30.28
N VAL A 121 4.01 11.55 -31.02
CA VAL A 121 4.02 12.99 -30.77
C VAL A 121 3.27 13.22 -29.47
N MET A 122 3.99 13.70 -28.46
CA MET A 122 3.38 14.02 -27.17
C MET A 122 2.45 15.23 -27.33
N PRO A 123 1.27 15.23 -26.67
CA PRO A 123 0.37 16.37 -26.71
C PRO A 123 1.06 17.61 -26.13
N SER A 124 0.84 18.77 -26.75
CA SER A 124 1.34 20.05 -26.23
C SER A 124 0.76 20.30 -24.83
N VAL A 125 1.64 20.57 -23.87
CA VAL A 125 1.26 20.84 -22.48
C VAL A 125 1.07 22.33 -22.28
N THR A 126 -0.05 22.73 -21.66
CA THR A 126 -0.32 24.12 -21.29
C THR A 126 -0.01 24.38 -19.81
N MET A 127 0.12 25.65 -19.41
CA MET A 127 0.27 26.01 -17.99
C MET A 127 -0.99 25.70 -17.17
N ASP A 128 -2.17 25.79 -17.79
CA ASP A 128 -3.44 25.44 -17.15
C ASP A 128 -3.47 23.94 -16.79
N ASP A 129 -2.94 23.08 -17.67
CA ASP A 129 -2.80 21.65 -17.39
C ASP A 129 -1.92 21.38 -16.15
N LEU A 130 -0.89 22.22 -15.90
CA LEU A 130 -0.03 22.04 -14.73
C LEU A 130 -0.80 22.33 -13.45
N VAL A 131 -1.57 23.43 -13.43
CA VAL A 131 -2.40 23.79 -12.27
C VAL A 131 -3.41 22.69 -11.98
N GLU A 132 -4.07 22.14 -13.00
CA GLU A 132 -4.99 21.01 -12.84
C GLU A 132 -4.26 19.78 -12.26
N CYS A 133 -3.05 19.46 -12.75
CA CYS A 133 -2.27 18.34 -12.22
C CYS A 133 -1.83 18.55 -10.76
N GLU A 134 -1.49 19.78 -10.36
CA GLU A 134 -1.15 20.13 -8.98
C GLU A 134 -2.37 19.93 -8.05
N GLU A 135 -3.55 20.41 -8.45
CA GLU A 135 -4.79 20.23 -7.70
C GLU A 135 -5.17 18.74 -7.56
N GLN A 136 -5.05 17.99 -8.66
CA GLN A 136 -5.27 16.54 -8.65
C GLN A 136 -4.29 15.82 -7.72
N LEU A 137 -3.01 16.21 -7.70
CA LEU A 137 -2.02 15.65 -6.79
C LEU A 137 -2.40 15.88 -5.32
N ILE A 138 -2.78 17.11 -4.97
CA ILE A 138 -3.21 17.48 -3.60
C ILE A 138 -4.44 16.68 -3.19
N SER A 139 -5.43 16.57 -4.09
CA SER A 139 -6.66 15.80 -3.88
C SER A 139 -6.36 14.31 -3.67
N SER A 140 -5.56 13.70 -4.54
CA SER A 140 -5.16 12.30 -4.43
C SER A 140 -4.37 12.01 -3.16
N PHE A 141 -3.47 12.92 -2.76
CA PHE A 141 -2.73 12.78 -1.51
C PHE A 141 -3.66 12.85 -0.29
N SER A 142 -4.59 13.80 -0.27
CA SER A 142 -5.60 13.91 0.78
C SER A 142 -6.45 12.64 0.87
N GLY A 143 -6.85 12.08 -0.28
CA GLY A 143 -7.55 10.80 -0.38
C GLY A 143 -6.73 9.62 0.18
N PHE A 144 -5.43 9.58 -0.12
CA PHE A 144 -4.50 8.60 0.45
C PHE A 144 -4.39 8.74 1.97
N VAL A 145 -4.15 9.94 2.50
CA VAL A 145 -4.04 10.20 3.95
C VAL A 145 -5.32 9.83 4.68
N ASN A 146 -6.48 10.15 4.11
CA ASN A 146 -7.76 9.76 4.70
C ASN A 146 -7.91 8.23 4.73
N THR A 147 -7.64 7.56 3.61
CA THR A 147 -7.68 6.08 3.51
C THR A 147 -6.74 5.43 4.53
N TRP A 148 -5.54 5.98 4.69
CA TRP A 148 -4.55 5.52 5.66
C TRP A 148 -5.06 5.63 7.10
N ARG A 149 -5.63 6.79 7.47
CA ARG A 149 -6.19 7.02 8.82
C ARG A 149 -7.37 6.12 9.15
N THR A 150 -8.17 5.75 8.15
CA THR A 150 -9.30 4.84 8.32
C THR A 150 -8.90 3.36 8.38
N ALA A 151 -7.71 3.02 7.89
CA ALA A 151 -7.23 1.64 7.86
C ALA A 151 -6.87 1.15 9.27
N SER A 152 -7.08 -0.15 9.54
CA SER A 152 -6.72 -0.76 10.80
C SER A 152 -5.19 -0.78 11.00
N PRO A 153 -4.69 -0.89 12.25
CA PRO A 153 -3.27 -1.06 12.52
C PRO A 153 -2.65 -2.28 11.81
N ILE A 154 -3.43 -3.35 11.60
CA ILE A 154 -3.00 -4.57 10.92
C ILE A 154 -2.75 -4.26 9.43
N VAL A 155 -3.69 -3.58 8.78
CA VAL A 155 -3.55 -3.14 7.39
C VAL A 155 -2.40 -2.15 7.23
N GLN A 156 -2.27 -1.18 8.13
CA GLN A 156 -1.15 -0.23 8.11
C GLN A 156 0.21 -0.93 8.24
N SER A 157 0.32 -1.91 9.14
CA SER A 157 1.54 -2.71 9.32
C SER A 157 1.87 -3.54 8.07
N ALA A 158 0.87 -4.20 7.49
CA ALA A 158 1.04 -4.95 6.24
C ALA A 158 1.47 -4.04 5.08
N PHE A 159 0.85 -2.86 4.96
CA PHE A 159 1.24 -1.89 3.94
C PHE A 159 2.69 -1.43 4.12
N LYS A 160 3.09 -1.07 5.36
CA LYS A 160 4.48 -0.72 5.67
C LYS A 160 5.46 -1.83 5.32
N LYS A 161 5.11 -3.08 5.64
CA LYS A 161 5.99 -4.24 5.44
C LYS A 161 6.22 -4.58 3.97
N TYR A 162 5.17 -4.54 3.14
CA TYR A 162 5.25 -5.07 1.77
C TYR A 162 5.29 -4.01 0.68
N PHE A 163 4.85 -2.78 0.94
CA PHE A 163 4.68 -1.75 -0.08
C PHE A 163 5.50 -0.48 0.16
N VAL A 164 6.14 -0.34 1.33
CA VAL A 164 7.05 0.77 1.60
C VAL A 164 8.48 0.30 1.39
N PRO A 165 9.22 0.91 0.46
CA PRO A 165 10.61 0.58 0.24
C PRO A 165 11.40 0.75 1.55
N SER A 166 11.91 -0.37 2.07
CA SER A 166 12.84 -0.38 3.20
C SER A 166 14.23 -0.68 2.66
N ARG A 167 15.25 0.04 3.12
CA ARG A 167 16.64 -0.28 2.81
C ARG A 167 17.07 -1.41 3.75
N GLU A 168 17.60 -2.49 3.20
CA GLU A 168 18.07 -3.65 3.99
C GLU A 168 19.13 -3.24 5.04
N ASP A 169 19.91 -2.19 4.74
CA ASP A 169 20.98 -1.68 5.59
C ASP A 169 20.53 -0.66 6.65
N ASP A 170 19.26 -0.25 6.65
CA ASP A 170 18.79 0.78 7.59
C ASP A 170 18.15 0.12 8.81
N PRO A 171 18.81 0.15 9.99
CA PRO A 171 18.25 -0.43 11.21
C PRO A 171 17.05 0.37 11.75
N LEU A 172 16.76 1.53 11.15
CA LEU A 172 15.65 2.38 11.58
C LEU A 172 14.29 1.78 11.18
N PRO A 173 13.26 1.96 12.02
CA PRO A 173 11.90 1.56 11.67
C PRO A 173 11.47 2.23 10.36
N PRO A 174 10.71 1.54 9.49
CA PRO A 174 10.25 2.10 8.23
C PRO A 174 9.55 3.44 8.47
N PRO A 175 9.87 4.48 7.68
CA PRO A 175 9.28 5.80 7.85
C PRO A 175 7.76 5.72 7.75
N ASP A 176 7.07 6.61 8.46
CA ASP A 176 5.62 6.69 8.36
C ASP A 176 5.21 7.02 6.92
N PRO A 177 4.38 6.19 6.24
CA PRO A 177 4.12 6.37 4.82
C PRO A 177 3.51 7.73 4.48
N PRO A 178 2.51 8.25 5.23
CA PRO A 178 2.05 9.62 5.04
C PRO A 178 3.17 10.66 5.08
N ALA A 179 4.07 10.58 6.05
CA ALA A 179 5.18 11.54 6.18
C ALA A 179 6.18 11.42 5.01
N LEU A 180 6.44 10.21 4.52
CA LEU A 180 7.30 9.99 3.36
C LEU A 180 6.70 10.63 2.11
N TYR A 181 5.40 10.42 1.86
CA TYR A 181 4.72 10.98 0.70
C TYR A 181 4.57 12.50 0.81
N ASP A 182 4.21 13.00 1.99
CA ASP A 182 4.12 14.43 2.30
C ASP A 182 5.42 15.16 1.95
N LYS A 183 6.57 14.59 2.35
CA LYS A 183 7.88 15.13 2.02
C LYS A 183 8.10 15.26 0.50
N HIS A 184 7.75 14.24 -0.28
CA HIS A 184 7.93 14.26 -1.73
C HIS A 184 6.98 15.23 -2.43
N ILE A 185 5.74 15.33 -1.95
CA ILE A 185 4.73 16.23 -2.50
C ILE A 185 5.09 17.68 -2.19
N ASN A 186 5.42 17.99 -0.93
CA ASN A 186 5.84 19.33 -0.55
C ASN A 186 7.14 19.74 -1.25
N ALA A 187 8.07 18.79 -1.47
CA ALA A 187 9.24 19.05 -2.30
C ALA A 187 8.84 19.41 -3.73
N MET A 188 7.92 18.66 -4.36
CA MET A 188 7.47 18.91 -5.72
C MET A 188 6.70 20.24 -5.87
N LEU A 189 5.76 20.52 -4.96
CA LEU A 189 4.95 21.75 -4.96
C LEU A 189 5.77 22.99 -4.56
N GLY A 190 6.89 22.81 -3.85
CA GLY A 190 7.82 23.88 -3.52
C GLY A 190 8.79 24.23 -4.65
N VAL A 191 8.90 23.42 -5.71
CA VAL A 191 9.72 23.75 -6.87
C VAL A 191 9.07 24.91 -7.64
N PRO A 192 9.81 25.98 -7.98
CA PRO A 192 9.27 27.05 -8.82
C PRO A 192 8.74 26.50 -10.15
N ARG A 193 7.57 26.98 -10.58
CA ARG A 193 7.00 26.56 -11.86
C ARG A 193 7.94 26.89 -13.02
N PRO A 194 8.11 25.99 -13.99
CA PRO A 194 8.95 26.25 -15.15
C PRO A 194 8.39 27.40 -16.00
N ASN A 195 9.27 28.07 -16.76
CA ASN A 195 8.86 29.10 -17.71
C ASN A 195 8.00 28.46 -18.81
N ALA A 196 6.88 29.09 -19.16
CA ALA A 196 5.97 28.64 -20.21
C ALA A 196 6.63 28.53 -21.60
N GLU A 197 7.72 29.28 -21.83
CA GLU A 197 8.50 29.21 -23.08
C GLU A 197 9.37 27.93 -23.15
N ASP A 198 9.72 27.34 -22.00
CA ASP A 198 10.48 26.09 -21.93
C ASP A 198 9.54 24.88 -21.93
N VAL A 199 9.09 24.51 -23.14
CA VAL A 199 8.19 23.37 -23.38
C VAL A 199 8.69 22.09 -22.74
N LYS A 200 10.01 21.86 -22.73
CA LYS A 200 10.59 20.63 -22.18
C LYS A 200 10.48 20.63 -20.66
N ALA A 201 10.82 21.73 -20.00
CA ALA A 201 10.71 21.84 -18.55
C ALA A 201 9.25 21.74 -18.08
N VAL A 202 8.31 22.39 -18.79
CA VAL A 202 6.86 22.26 -18.53
C VAL A 202 6.40 20.82 -18.63
N GLN A 203 6.81 20.12 -19.69
CA GLN A 203 6.44 18.72 -19.90
C GLN A 203 7.01 17.78 -18.82
N GLU A 204 8.28 17.96 -18.45
CA GLU A 204 8.92 17.17 -17.40
C GLU A 204 8.26 17.40 -16.03
N HIS A 205 7.94 18.66 -15.71
CA HIS A 205 7.23 19.01 -14.50
C HIS A 205 5.84 18.34 -14.43
N LYS A 206 5.08 18.36 -15.54
CA LYS A 206 3.79 17.66 -15.65
C LYS A 206 3.92 16.16 -15.41
N LEU A 207 4.92 15.52 -16.03
CA LEU A 207 5.16 14.09 -15.86
C LEU A 207 5.47 13.73 -14.41
N ASN A 208 6.25 14.54 -13.71
CA ASN A 208 6.56 14.34 -12.29
C ASN A 208 5.31 14.47 -11.41
N LEU A 209 4.46 15.47 -11.66
CA LEU A 209 3.16 15.61 -10.97
C LEU A 209 2.26 14.40 -11.20
N LEU A 210 2.11 13.96 -12.46
CA LEU A 210 1.30 12.79 -12.81
C LEU A 210 1.85 11.49 -12.20
N LEU A 211 3.18 11.34 -12.14
CA LEU A 211 3.82 10.20 -11.50
C LEU A 211 3.47 10.16 -10.00
N LEU A 212 3.69 11.26 -9.28
CA LEU A 212 3.36 11.33 -7.85
C LEU A 212 1.86 11.12 -7.60
N ASN A 213 1.00 11.69 -8.45
CA ASN A 213 -0.45 11.50 -8.39
C ASN A 213 -0.80 10.00 -8.54
N GLY A 214 -0.23 9.33 -9.55
CA GLY A 214 -0.40 7.90 -9.78
C GLY A 214 0.07 7.04 -8.62
N VAL A 215 1.21 7.39 -8.00
CA VAL A 215 1.75 6.69 -6.83
C VAL A 215 0.83 6.85 -5.61
N CYS A 216 0.35 8.06 -5.32
CA CYS A 216 -0.65 8.31 -4.26
C CYS A 216 -1.95 7.52 -4.49
N GLY A 217 -2.47 7.55 -5.73
CA GLY A 217 -3.68 6.84 -6.11
C GLY A 217 -3.53 5.32 -5.97
N ALA A 218 -2.41 4.76 -6.45
CA ALA A 218 -2.10 3.35 -6.30
C ALA A 218 -1.98 2.94 -4.83
N ALA A 219 -1.29 3.74 -4.01
CA ALA A 219 -1.18 3.49 -2.57
C ALA A 219 -2.55 3.45 -1.88
N SER A 220 -3.43 4.42 -2.16
CA SER A 220 -4.81 4.45 -1.63
C SER A 220 -5.62 3.22 -2.08
N ILE A 221 -5.53 2.82 -3.34
CA ILE A 221 -6.21 1.61 -3.85
C ILE A 221 -5.68 0.35 -3.13
N THR A 222 -4.37 0.22 -2.98
CA THR A 222 -3.75 -0.92 -2.28
C THR A 222 -4.20 -1.02 -0.84
N ILE A 223 -4.26 0.09 -0.10
CA ILE A 223 -4.77 0.09 1.29
C ILE A 223 -6.22 -0.39 1.33
N ARG A 224 -7.08 0.12 0.44
CA ARG A 224 -8.48 -0.36 0.35
C ARG A 224 -8.56 -1.86 0.07
N LYS A 225 -7.73 -2.39 -0.82
CA LYS A 225 -7.67 -3.84 -1.07
C LYS A 225 -7.21 -4.64 0.14
N LEU A 226 -6.28 -4.11 0.93
CA LEU A 226 -5.89 -4.75 2.19
C LEU A 226 -7.04 -4.71 3.23
N MET A 227 -7.81 -3.63 3.29
CA MET A 227 -9.03 -3.55 4.13
C MET A 227 -10.10 -4.56 3.69
N GLU A 228 -10.35 -4.69 2.38
CA GLU A 228 -11.27 -5.70 1.84
C GLU A 228 -10.82 -7.13 2.21
N LEU A 229 -9.51 -7.40 2.21
CA LEU A 229 -8.98 -8.71 2.64
C LEU A 229 -9.13 -8.94 4.15
N GLU A 230 -9.01 -7.90 4.96
CA GLU A 230 -9.24 -7.96 6.41
C GLU A 230 -10.72 -8.28 6.71
N GLU A 231 -11.64 -7.61 6.02
CA GLU A 231 -13.08 -7.88 6.12
C GLU A 231 -13.41 -9.31 5.68
N LEU A 232 -12.85 -9.75 4.55
CA LEU A 232 -13.02 -11.12 4.07
C LEU A 232 -12.53 -12.16 5.09
N HIS A 233 -11.40 -11.90 5.75
CA HIS A 233 -10.91 -12.77 6.84
C HIS A 233 -11.90 -12.82 8.00
N ALA A 234 -12.41 -11.67 8.43
CA ALA A 234 -13.37 -11.60 9.53
C ALA A 234 -14.68 -12.35 9.22
N GLU A 235 -15.14 -12.32 7.97
CA GLU A 235 -16.37 -13.00 7.54
C GLU A 235 -16.19 -14.52 7.35
N THR A 236 -15.07 -14.95 6.78
CA THR A 236 -14.89 -16.32 6.30
C THR A 236 -13.93 -17.16 7.13
N GLY A 237 -13.09 -16.52 7.96
CA GLY A 237 -11.98 -17.16 8.66
C GLY A 237 -10.82 -17.58 7.75
N VAL A 238 -10.88 -17.29 6.44
CA VAL A 238 -9.82 -17.67 5.48
C VAL A 238 -8.53 -16.92 5.83
N PRO A 239 -7.39 -17.60 6.03
CA PRO A 239 -6.15 -16.94 6.40
C PRO A 239 -5.66 -15.99 5.29
N VAL A 240 -5.17 -14.82 5.70
CA VAL A 240 -4.60 -13.80 4.81
C VAL A 240 -3.14 -13.56 5.21
N PRO A 241 -2.18 -14.26 4.58
CA PRO A 241 -0.77 -14.19 4.97
C PRO A 241 -0.17 -12.78 4.91
N MET A 242 -0.63 -11.94 3.98
CA MET A 242 -0.16 -10.56 3.88
C MET A 242 -0.54 -9.71 5.11
N LEU A 243 -1.64 -10.03 5.78
CA LEU A 243 -2.08 -9.33 6.99
C LEU A 243 -1.57 -10.00 8.27
N GLY A 244 -0.92 -11.17 8.16
CA GLY A 244 -0.58 -12.00 9.32
C GLY A 244 -1.81 -12.55 10.04
N LEU A 245 -2.94 -12.65 9.34
CA LEU A 245 -4.21 -13.12 9.88
C LEU A 245 -4.41 -14.62 9.58
N GLY A 246 -4.68 -15.40 10.62
CA GLY A 246 -4.84 -16.86 10.53
C GLY A 246 -3.51 -17.62 10.47
N LYS A 247 -3.60 -18.96 10.56
CA LYS A 247 -2.43 -19.83 10.40
C LYS A 247 -2.12 -19.99 8.91
N PRO A 248 -0.85 -19.85 8.48
CA PRO A 248 -0.46 -20.16 7.10
C PRO A 248 -0.93 -21.57 6.75
N ILE A 249 -1.56 -21.72 5.58
CA ILE A 249 -1.94 -23.05 5.09
C ILE A 249 -0.64 -23.79 4.80
N ASP A 250 -0.45 -24.93 5.46
CA ASP A 250 0.70 -25.79 5.21
C ASP A 250 0.65 -26.26 3.75
N GLN A 251 1.76 -26.06 3.04
CA GLN A 251 1.87 -26.46 1.65
C GLN A 251 1.72 -27.97 1.47
N GLU A 252 2.06 -28.77 2.49
CA GLU A 252 1.84 -30.22 2.47
C GLU A 252 0.35 -30.57 2.51
N GLN A 253 -0.43 -29.86 3.35
CA GLN A 253 -1.88 -30.00 3.36
C GLN A 253 -2.47 -29.63 2.01
N LEU A 254 -2.04 -28.51 1.41
CA LEU A 254 -2.51 -28.09 0.09
C LEU A 254 -2.18 -29.13 -1.01
N LYS A 255 -0.98 -29.71 -0.99
CA LYS A 255 -0.60 -30.78 -1.93
C LYS A 255 -1.44 -32.04 -1.76
N GLY A 256 -1.73 -32.44 -0.53
CA GLY A 256 -2.63 -33.55 -0.24
C GLY A 256 -4.02 -33.33 -0.83
N LEU A 257 -4.54 -32.10 -0.73
CA LEU A 257 -5.84 -31.73 -1.28
C LEU A 257 -5.86 -31.72 -2.81
N MET A 258 -4.79 -31.25 -3.47
CA MET A 258 -4.68 -31.33 -4.94
C MET A 258 -4.57 -32.77 -5.46
N MET A 259 -4.08 -33.70 -4.65
CA MET A 259 -4.06 -35.13 -5.01
C MET A 259 -5.47 -35.74 -4.91
N GLN A 260 -6.29 -35.31 -3.94
CA GLN A 260 -7.67 -35.76 -3.74
C GLN A 260 -8.67 -35.24 -4.77
N GLU A 261 -8.36 -34.17 -5.52
CA GLU A 261 -9.21 -33.69 -6.62
C GLU A 261 -9.39 -34.77 -7.71
N LYS A 262 -8.42 -35.69 -7.85
CA LYS A 262 -8.56 -36.84 -8.76
C LYS A 262 -9.59 -37.88 -8.30
N GLU A 263 -10.01 -37.83 -7.05
CA GLU A 263 -10.98 -38.76 -6.44
C GLU A 263 -12.41 -38.19 -6.40
N GLY A 264 -12.63 -36.97 -6.93
CA GLY A 264 -13.96 -36.37 -7.00
C GLY A 264 -14.45 -35.71 -5.71
N VAL A 265 -13.56 -35.39 -4.77
CA VAL A 265 -13.90 -34.63 -3.55
C VAL A 265 -14.39 -33.24 -3.94
N THR A 266 -15.53 -32.84 -3.39
CA THR A 266 -16.14 -31.54 -3.72
C THR A 266 -15.40 -30.40 -3.02
N THR A 267 -15.32 -29.22 -3.66
CA THR A 267 -14.66 -28.02 -3.08
C THR A 267 -15.22 -27.65 -1.70
N ALA A 268 -16.50 -27.94 -1.44
CA ALA A 268 -17.15 -27.67 -0.16
C ALA A 268 -16.66 -28.58 0.98
N GLU A 269 -16.33 -29.84 0.70
CA GLU A 269 -15.71 -30.75 1.69
C GLU A 269 -14.28 -30.32 1.99
N LEU A 270 -13.55 -29.90 0.96
CA LEU A 270 -12.18 -29.42 1.05
C LEU A 270 -12.07 -28.19 1.95
N LEU A 271 -12.94 -27.20 1.74
CA LEU A 271 -13.03 -26.01 2.59
C LEU A 271 -13.46 -26.34 4.03
N ARG A 272 -14.40 -27.29 4.21
CA ARG A 272 -14.77 -27.78 5.55
C ARG A 272 -13.60 -28.40 6.31
N ASN A 273 -12.75 -29.17 5.62
CA ASN A 273 -11.54 -29.77 6.22
C ASN A 273 -10.51 -28.72 6.66
N LEU A 274 -10.51 -27.55 6.01
CA LEU A 274 -9.68 -26.40 6.39
C LEU A 274 -10.31 -25.55 7.51
N GLY A 275 -11.45 -25.98 8.07
CA GLY A 275 -12.19 -25.23 9.09
C GLY A 275 -12.98 -24.05 8.52
N ILE A 276 -13.10 -23.93 7.20
CA ILE A 276 -13.88 -22.88 6.54
C ILE A 276 -15.32 -23.37 6.43
N VAL A 277 -16.23 -22.66 7.09
CA VAL A 277 -17.66 -22.99 7.06
C VAL A 277 -18.26 -22.56 5.73
N VAL A 278 -18.42 -23.49 4.80
CA VAL A 278 -19.13 -23.25 3.54
C VAL A 278 -20.63 -23.34 3.78
N LYS A 279 -21.35 -22.21 3.70
CA LYS A 279 -22.81 -22.23 3.62
C LYS A 279 -23.24 -22.89 2.31
N ALA A 280 -24.18 -23.83 2.38
CA ALA A 280 -24.71 -24.48 1.19
C ALA A 280 -25.33 -23.45 0.24
N GLU A 281 -25.17 -23.66 -1.07
CA GLU A 281 -25.53 -22.74 -2.16
C GLU A 281 -27.03 -22.36 -2.21
N GLY A 282 -27.88 -22.97 -1.37
CA GLY A 282 -29.30 -22.62 -1.21
C GLY A 282 -29.62 -21.63 -0.08
N GLU A 283 -28.69 -21.29 0.81
CA GLU A 283 -28.97 -20.41 1.97
C GLU A 283 -28.51 -18.97 1.79
N THR A 284 -27.65 -18.67 0.81
CA THR A 284 -27.02 -17.34 0.65
C THR A 284 -27.85 -16.33 -0.14
N MET A 285 -28.98 -16.72 -0.75
CA MET A 285 -29.85 -15.78 -1.48
C MET A 285 -31.30 -15.77 -0.96
N ARG A 286 -31.46 -15.42 0.32
CA ARG A 286 -32.61 -14.59 0.72
C ARG A 286 -32.09 -13.20 1.10
N ALA A 287 -31.39 -12.57 0.15
CA ALA A 287 -31.11 -11.15 0.20
C ALA A 287 -32.46 -10.44 0.34
N ARG A 288 -32.72 -9.96 1.55
CA ARG A 288 -33.89 -9.21 1.94
C ARG A 288 -33.81 -7.90 1.16
N TRP A 289 -34.47 -7.85 0.00
CA TRP A 289 -34.65 -6.61 -0.75
C TRP A 289 -35.36 -5.64 0.18
N PHE A 290 -34.62 -4.66 0.73
CA PHE A 290 -35.20 -3.54 1.41
C PHE A 290 -36.01 -2.76 0.37
N THR A 291 -37.33 -2.88 0.42
CA THR A 291 -38.25 -1.96 -0.25
C THR A 291 -37.99 -0.57 0.31
N ILE A 292 -37.37 0.29 -0.47
CA ILE A 292 -37.31 1.72 -0.22
C ILE A 292 -38.73 2.25 -0.42
N SER A 293 -39.44 2.50 0.68
CA SER A 293 -40.69 3.25 0.65
C SER A 293 -40.39 4.70 0.26
N LYS A 294 -41.11 5.21 -0.74
CA LYS A 294 -41.11 6.61 -1.16
C LYS A 294 -41.80 7.51 -0.14
#